data_AF-A0A328UNA9-F1
#
_entry.id   AF-A0A328UNA9-F1
#
_cell.length_a   1.000
_cell.length_b   1.000
_cell.length_c   1.000
_cell.angle_alpha   90.00
_cell.angle_beta   90.00
_cell.angle_gamma   90.00
#
_symmetry.space_group_name_H-M   'P 1'
#
loop_
_entity.id
_entity.type
_entity.pdbx_description
1 polymer ?
#
loop_
_entity_poly.entity_id
_entity_poly.type
_entity_poly.pdbx_seq_one_letter_code
_entity_poly.pdbx_strand_id
1 'polypeptide(L)'
;MTAANNFMQRRNVPLMDSRKNIYTKTGDSGFASTMNRKMIPKNSPIFCVLGTIDELNSTLGVAREKMPEATGEIVRSLQKDLIAFSAELAGGSRFATKEKVAALEESIDTIMKSVPEIKEFITPGDTEAGAALDVSRSVARRAERELVSSKQTGGISREAMMWMNRISDFIYALARLMDAELASQQGQKPVAVQAAAAPAAPMQLTVGNVALMPANSDFLDFSLWLCRAVLDKAKEMHLPVVTAACDAGGNPTALMRADGAYIASVDIAQSKAFTSVSVQMSTEKLGALCQPNGPLYGIQNTNQGRIVIFGGGIPLYRNGVLIGGFGVSGGSAEQDTGLAHYAEEIYKKQFGVLD
;
A
#
# COMPACT_ATOMS: atom_id res chain seq x y z
N MET A 1 -59.90 -55.06 12.93
CA MET A 1 -58.75 -54.97 12.00
C MET A 1 -58.37 -53.51 11.86
N THR A 2 -57.16 -53.17 12.34
CA THR A 2 -56.20 -52.23 11.70
C THR A 2 -56.80 -50.91 11.17
N ALA A 3 -56.73 -49.81 11.93
CA ALA A 3 -55.65 -48.81 11.95
C ALA A 3 -55.51 -48.01 10.64
N ALA A 4 -55.69 -46.68 10.76
CA ALA A 4 -54.78 -45.63 10.31
C ALA A 4 -55.42 -44.47 9.52
N ASN A 5 -55.04 -43.27 9.97
CA ASN A 5 -54.88 -42.03 9.20
C ASN A 5 -56.10 -41.26 8.71
N ASN A 6 -56.46 -40.22 9.48
CA ASN A 6 -56.73 -38.91 8.90
C ASN A 6 -56.39 -37.80 9.92
N PHE A 7 -55.08 -37.63 10.13
CA PHE A 7 -54.51 -36.49 10.87
C PHE A 7 -53.78 -35.61 9.86
N MET A 8 -54.50 -34.75 9.13
CA MET A 8 -53.90 -33.62 8.39
C MET A 8 -54.99 -32.63 7.92
N GLN A 9 -55.57 -31.88 8.85
CA GLN A 9 -55.99 -30.52 8.55
C GLN A 9 -54.87 -29.58 9.01
N ARG A 10 -53.86 -29.39 8.16
CA ARG A 10 -52.95 -28.24 8.28
C ARG A 10 -53.40 -27.21 7.25
N ARG A 11 -53.86 -26.09 7.79
CA ARG A 11 -54.16 -24.82 7.12
C ARG A 11 -53.09 -24.54 6.06
N ASN A 12 -53.53 -24.18 4.85
CA ASN A 12 -52.71 -23.50 3.86
C ASN A 12 -52.16 -22.21 4.50
N VAL A 13 -50.95 -22.29 5.04
CA VAL A 13 -50.12 -21.12 5.31
C VAL A 13 -49.51 -20.76 3.96
N PRO A 14 -49.70 -19.54 3.43
CA PRO A 14 -48.95 -19.12 2.27
C PRO A 14 -47.47 -19.22 2.62
N LEU A 15 -46.71 -20.03 1.89
CA LEU A 15 -45.25 -19.99 1.91
C LEU A 15 -44.86 -18.56 1.53
N MET A 16 -44.47 -17.77 2.53
CA MET A 16 -43.86 -16.47 2.32
C MET A 16 -42.59 -16.70 1.52
N ASP A 17 -42.62 -16.35 0.23
CA ASP A 17 -41.45 -16.35 -0.64
C ASP A 17 -40.49 -15.27 -0.14
N SER A 18 -39.57 -15.68 0.74
CA SER A 18 -38.62 -14.80 1.43
C SER A 18 -37.39 -14.46 0.59
N ARG A 19 -37.42 -14.70 -0.72
CA ARG A 19 -36.38 -14.20 -1.62
C ARG A 19 -36.68 -12.75 -1.99
N LYS A 20 -36.41 -11.84 -1.06
CA LYS A 20 -36.14 -10.44 -1.43
C LYS A 20 -35.02 -10.46 -2.48
N ASN A 21 -35.29 -9.97 -3.68
CA ASN A 21 -34.26 -9.77 -4.68
C ASN A 21 -33.12 -8.92 -4.09
N ILE A 22 -31.89 -9.38 -4.26
CA ILE A 22 -30.69 -8.75 -3.68
C ILE A 22 -30.50 -7.33 -4.23
N TYR A 23 -30.87 -7.08 -5.49
CA TYR A 23 -30.81 -5.76 -6.11
C TYR A 23 -32.17 -5.06 -6.08
N THR A 24 -32.21 -3.84 -5.52
CA THR A 24 -33.43 -3.02 -5.42
C THR A 24 -33.52 -1.92 -6.48
N LYS A 25 -32.43 -1.67 -7.24
CA LYS A 25 -32.26 -0.56 -8.21
C LYS A 25 -32.36 0.86 -7.63
N THR A 26 -32.63 0.99 -6.33
CA THR A 26 -32.76 2.29 -5.65
C THR A 26 -31.45 3.09 -5.60
N GLY A 27 -30.31 2.42 -5.78
CA GLY A 27 -28.99 3.04 -5.77
C GLY A 27 -28.45 3.41 -7.16
N ASP A 28 -29.20 3.20 -8.24
CA ASP A 28 -28.72 3.39 -9.62
C ASP A 28 -28.48 4.88 -9.95
N SER A 29 -29.15 5.78 -9.22
CA SER A 29 -28.93 7.23 -9.31
C SER A 29 -27.64 7.73 -8.66
N GLY A 30 -26.83 6.84 -8.07
CA GLY A 30 -25.60 7.20 -7.37
C GLY A 30 -25.80 7.64 -5.92
N PHE A 31 -27.02 7.54 -5.38
CA PHE A 31 -27.34 7.87 -3.99
C PHE A 31 -27.64 6.62 -3.16
N ALA A 32 -27.41 6.70 -1.86
CA ALA A 32 -27.74 5.66 -0.90
C ALA A 32 -28.16 6.29 0.45
N SER A 33 -28.69 5.48 1.35
CA SER A 33 -29.09 5.93 2.69
C SER A 33 -28.44 5.06 3.76
N THR A 34 -28.04 5.68 4.86
CA THR A 34 -27.75 5.00 6.13
C THR A 34 -29.00 5.05 7.03
N MET A 35 -28.96 4.48 8.23
CA MET A 35 -30.11 4.54 9.15
C MET A 35 -30.45 5.97 9.56
N ASN A 36 -29.44 6.84 9.69
CA ASN A 36 -29.59 8.22 10.14
C ASN A 36 -29.46 9.29 9.03
N ARG A 37 -28.96 8.95 7.83
CA ARG A 37 -28.77 9.88 6.71
C ARG A 37 -29.49 9.34 5.48
N LYS A 38 -30.40 10.13 4.91
CA LYS A 38 -31.18 9.74 3.72
C LYS A 38 -30.59 10.37 2.45
N MET A 39 -30.53 9.58 1.38
CA MET A 39 -30.19 10.03 0.02
C MET A 39 -28.89 10.85 -0.06
N ILE A 40 -27.83 10.33 0.53
CA ILE A 40 -26.49 10.90 0.39
C ILE A 40 -25.75 10.25 -0.79
N PRO A 41 -24.89 10.99 -1.52
CA PRO A 41 -24.09 10.44 -2.62
C PRO A 41 -23.26 9.24 -2.16
N LYS A 42 -23.14 8.20 -3.00
CA LYS A 42 -22.36 6.99 -2.69
C LYS A 42 -20.87 7.24 -2.48
N ASN A 43 -20.34 8.36 -2.98
CA ASN A 43 -18.96 8.81 -2.73
C ASN A 43 -18.81 9.65 -1.46
N SER A 44 -19.85 9.74 -0.62
CA SER A 44 -19.75 10.40 0.69
C SER A 44 -18.73 9.69 1.58
N PRO A 45 -17.93 10.43 2.38
CA PRO A 45 -16.91 9.84 3.26
C PRO A 45 -17.42 8.69 4.15
N ILE A 46 -18.69 8.74 4.57
CA ILE A 46 -19.29 7.68 5.39
C ILE A 46 -19.39 6.34 4.64
N PHE A 47 -19.68 6.35 3.34
CA PHE A 47 -19.74 5.13 2.54
C PHE A 47 -18.34 4.63 2.18
N CYS A 48 -17.36 5.52 2.01
CA CYS A 48 -15.96 5.14 1.81
C CYS A 48 -15.44 4.35 3.02
N VAL A 49 -15.68 4.83 4.25
CA VAL A 49 -15.27 4.11 5.45
C VAL A 49 -16.04 2.80 5.64
N LEU A 50 -17.36 2.78 5.43
CA LEU A 50 -18.16 1.55 5.52
C LEU A 50 -17.70 0.50 4.50
N GLY A 51 -17.43 0.89 3.27
CA GLY A 51 -16.91 0.00 2.23
C GLY A 51 -15.51 -0.52 2.55
N THR A 52 -14.64 0.33 3.11
CA THR A 52 -13.28 -0.10 3.50
C THR A 52 -13.30 -1.04 4.71
N ILE A 53 -14.24 -0.88 5.64
CA ILE A 53 -14.44 -1.82 6.76
C ILE A 53 -14.96 -3.17 6.25
N ASP A 54 -15.84 -3.17 5.25
CA ASP A 54 -16.33 -4.40 4.62
C ASP A 54 -15.21 -5.14 3.86
N GLU A 55 -14.33 -4.39 3.19
CA GLU A 55 -13.11 -4.93 2.59
C GLU A 55 -12.17 -5.53 3.65
N LEU A 56 -11.93 -4.82 4.77
CA LEU A 56 -11.15 -5.35 5.89
C LEU A 56 -11.76 -6.65 6.43
N ASN A 57 -13.08 -6.69 6.60
CA ASN A 57 -13.77 -7.86 7.09
C ASN A 57 -13.59 -9.06 6.13
N SER A 58 -13.63 -8.79 4.82
CA SER A 58 -13.38 -9.78 3.78
C SER A 58 -11.94 -10.29 3.80
N THR A 59 -10.95 -9.41 3.95
CA THR A 59 -9.53 -9.81 4.01
C THR A 59 -9.21 -10.62 5.26
N LEU A 60 -9.83 -10.28 6.40
CA LEU A 60 -9.75 -11.08 7.63
C LEU A 60 -10.37 -12.47 7.45
N GLY A 61 -11.42 -12.59 6.65
CA GLY A 61 -11.99 -13.90 6.28
C GLY A 61 -11.00 -14.78 5.53
N VAL A 62 -10.24 -14.19 4.58
CA VAL A 62 -9.17 -14.89 3.85
C VAL A 62 -8.03 -15.28 4.79
N ALA A 63 -7.62 -14.39 5.70
CA ALA A 63 -6.59 -14.69 6.69
C ALA A 63 -6.99 -15.85 7.60
N ARG A 64 -8.23 -15.82 8.10
CA ARG A 64 -8.79 -16.84 9.01
C ARG A 64 -8.73 -18.26 8.42
N GLU A 65 -8.99 -18.40 7.12
CA GLU A 65 -8.96 -19.70 6.43
C GLU A 65 -7.57 -20.36 6.46
N LYS A 66 -6.52 -19.55 6.65
CA LYS A 66 -5.12 -19.97 6.68
C LYS A 66 -4.58 -20.14 8.11
N MET A 67 -5.41 -19.87 9.12
CA MET A 67 -5.01 -19.88 10.53
C MET A 67 -5.47 -21.17 11.24
N PRO A 68 -4.78 -21.57 12.32
CA PRO A 68 -5.30 -22.58 13.24
C PRO A 68 -6.68 -22.22 13.78
N GLU A 69 -7.52 -23.21 14.06
CA GLU A 69 -8.92 -23.00 14.48
C GLU A 69 -9.05 -22.10 15.73
N ALA A 70 -8.17 -22.29 16.72
CA ALA A 70 -8.18 -21.52 17.97
C ALA A 70 -7.95 -20.02 17.75
N THR A 71 -6.98 -19.63 16.92
CA THR A 71 -6.69 -18.23 16.60
C THR A 71 -7.65 -17.69 15.53
N GLY A 72 -8.16 -18.55 14.65
CA GLY A 72 -9.21 -18.22 13.70
C GLY A 72 -10.52 -17.78 14.36
N GLU A 73 -10.87 -18.32 15.53
CA GLU A 73 -12.07 -17.88 16.26
C GLU A 73 -11.92 -16.47 16.87
N ILE A 74 -10.69 -16.08 17.22
CA ILE A 74 -10.36 -14.70 17.63
C ILE A 74 -10.64 -13.74 16.46
N VAL A 75 -10.17 -14.09 15.25
CA VAL A 75 -10.45 -13.30 14.04
C VAL A 75 -11.95 -13.29 13.72
N ARG A 76 -12.67 -14.40 13.89
CA ARG A 76 -14.13 -14.43 13.70
C ARG A 76 -14.85 -13.50 14.69
N SER A 77 -14.38 -13.43 15.93
CA SER A 77 -14.91 -12.48 16.92
C SER A 77 -14.69 -11.03 16.46
N LEU A 78 -13.49 -10.71 15.97
CA LEU A 78 -13.18 -9.40 15.40
C LEU A 78 -14.08 -9.06 14.20
N GLN A 79 -14.35 -10.02 13.30
CA GLN A 79 -15.25 -9.82 12.16
C GLN A 79 -16.68 -9.47 12.61
N LYS A 80 -17.18 -10.08 13.69
CA LYS A 80 -18.48 -9.73 14.29
C LYS A 80 -18.46 -8.32 14.88
N ASP A 81 -17.38 -7.96 15.55
CA ASP A 81 -17.19 -6.61 16.11
C ASP A 81 -17.11 -5.54 15.00
N LEU A 82 -16.49 -5.83 13.85
CA LEU A 82 -16.47 -4.92 12.69
C LEU A 82 -17.87 -4.70 12.08
N ILE A 83 -18.73 -5.72 12.09
CA ILE A 83 -20.13 -5.58 11.66
C ILE A 83 -20.90 -4.67 12.62
N ALA A 84 -20.73 -4.87 13.94
CA ALA A 84 -21.34 -4.02 14.95
C ALA A 84 -20.84 -2.57 14.87
N PHE A 85 -19.54 -2.38 14.66
CA PHE A 85 -18.95 -1.06 14.45
C PHE A 85 -19.49 -0.38 13.18
N SER A 86 -19.62 -1.12 12.08
CA SER A 86 -20.23 -0.60 10.84
C SER A 86 -21.68 -0.16 11.06
N ALA A 87 -22.43 -0.90 11.89
CA ALA A 87 -23.79 -0.52 12.27
C ALA A 87 -23.81 0.79 13.06
N GLU A 88 -22.89 1.01 14.01
CA GLU A 88 -22.74 2.30 14.71
C GLU A 88 -22.49 3.44 13.71
N LEU A 89 -21.53 3.28 12.80
CA LEU A 89 -21.20 4.30 11.79
C LEU A 89 -22.38 4.61 10.87
N ALA A 90 -23.20 3.61 10.55
CA ALA A 90 -24.43 3.77 9.78
C ALA A 90 -25.60 4.40 10.57
N GLY A 91 -25.41 4.75 11.84
CA GLY A 91 -26.41 5.39 12.69
C GLY A 91 -27.18 4.46 13.62
N GLY A 92 -26.69 3.24 13.84
CA GLY A 92 -27.22 2.27 14.79
C GLY A 92 -26.79 2.53 16.23
N SER A 93 -26.91 1.49 17.08
CA SER A 93 -26.49 1.56 18.48
C SER A 93 -24.97 1.72 18.61
N ARG A 94 -24.55 2.49 19.61
CA ARG A 94 -23.13 2.68 19.92
C ARG A 94 -22.48 1.37 20.33
N PHE A 95 -21.36 1.05 19.69
CA PHE A 95 -20.54 -0.14 19.92
C PHE A 95 -19.17 0.22 20.48
N ALA A 96 -18.50 1.24 19.92
CA ALA A 96 -17.19 1.70 20.35
C ALA A 96 -17.33 2.46 21.68
N THR A 97 -17.00 1.74 22.76
CA THR A 97 -16.93 2.26 24.12
C THR A 97 -15.50 2.17 24.66
N LYS A 98 -15.24 2.82 25.80
CA LYS A 98 -13.93 2.77 26.45
C LYS A 98 -13.56 1.35 26.87
N GLU A 99 -14.55 0.57 27.28
CA GLU A 99 -14.39 -0.82 27.69
C GLU A 99 -13.98 -1.70 26.50
N LYS A 100 -14.56 -1.47 25.32
CA LYS A 100 -14.17 -2.17 24.08
C LYS A 100 -12.75 -1.82 23.63
N VAL A 101 -12.32 -0.57 23.82
CA VAL A 101 -10.93 -0.16 23.56
C VAL A 101 -9.97 -0.83 24.54
N ALA A 102 -10.27 -0.80 25.84
CA ALA A 102 -9.46 -1.43 26.87
C ALA A 102 -9.33 -2.95 26.66
N ALA A 103 -10.42 -3.63 26.26
CA ALA A 103 -10.39 -5.05 25.96
C ALA A 103 -9.47 -5.40 24.77
N LEU A 104 -9.40 -4.53 23.75
CA LEU A 104 -8.43 -4.69 22.66
C LEU A 104 -7.00 -4.51 23.14
N GLU A 105 -6.73 -3.47 23.94
CA GLU A 105 -5.40 -3.22 24.51
C GLU A 105 -4.92 -4.40 25.38
N GLU A 106 -5.79 -4.93 26.24
CA GLU A 106 -5.49 -6.13 27.03
C GLU A 106 -5.21 -7.36 26.16
N SER A 107 -5.96 -7.53 25.07
CA SER A 107 -5.75 -8.63 24.14
C SER A 107 -4.42 -8.48 23.38
N ILE A 108 -4.07 -7.25 22.96
CA ILE A 108 -2.78 -6.93 22.32
C ILE A 108 -1.64 -7.30 23.28
N ASP A 109 -1.69 -6.80 24.52
CA ASP A 109 -0.66 -7.04 25.52
C ASP A 109 -0.50 -8.54 25.83
N THR A 110 -1.61 -9.27 25.88
CA THR A 110 -1.60 -10.72 26.11
C THR A 110 -0.93 -11.47 24.97
N ILE A 111 -1.26 -11.14 23.71
CA ILE A 111 -0.66 -11.77 22.53
C ILE A 111 0.82 -11.41 22.42
N MET A 112 1.17 -10.14 22.62
CA MET A 112 2.55 -9.69 22.49
C MET A 112 3.48 -10.29 23.57
N LYS A 113 2.95 -10.66 24.74
CA LYS A 113 3.72 -11.40 25.76
C LYS A 113 4.11 -12.82 25.34
N SER A 114 3.36 -13.46 24.45
CA SER A 114 3.68 -14.80 23.95
C SER A 114 4.57 -14.78 22.71
N VAL A 115 4.82 -13.61 22.12
CA VAL A 115 5.70 -13.43 20.95
C VAL A 115 7.13 -13.13 21.43
N PRO A 116 8.18 -13.71 20.80
CA PRO A 116 9.58 -13.36 21.09
C PRO A 116 9.88 -11.87 20.92
N GLU A 117 10.83 -11.36 21.69
CA GLU A 117 11.22 -9.94 21.65
C GLU A 117 11.71 -9.53 20.24
N ILE A 118 11.00 -8.59 19.62
CA ILE A 118 11.27 -8.12 18.25
C ILE A 118 12.35 -7.04 18.32
N LYS A 119 13.59 -7.38 17.94
CA LYS A 119 14.74 -6.45 17.99
C LYS A 119 15.06 -5.74 16.67
N GLU A 120 14.43 -6.16 15.57
CA GLU A 120 14.66 -5.64 14.22
C GLU A 120 13.33 -5.42 13.47
N PHE A 121 13.38 -4.65 12.37
CA PHE A 121 12.22 -4.44 11.49
C PHE A 121 11.80 -5.76 10.84
N ILE A 122 10.58 -6.21 11.12
CA ILE A 122 10.06 -7.48 10.60
C ILE A 122 9.55 -7.29 9.17
N THR A 123 10.00 -8.15 8.26
CA THR A 123 9.44 -8.26 6.91
C THR A 123 8.09 -8.99 7.01
N PRO A 124 6.98 -8.40 6.55
CA PRO A 124 5.68 -9.07 6.54
C PRO A 124 5.72 -10.40 5.78
N GLY A 125 5.11 -11.44 6.36
CA GLY A 125 4.75 -12.65 5.62
C GLY A 125 5.68 -13.84 5.72
N ASP A 126 6.28 -14.08 6.89
CA ASP A 126 6.99 -15.34 7.17
C ASP A 126 6.04 -16.56 7.10
N THR A 127 4.74 -16.34 7.32
CA THR A 127 3.67 -17.33 7.14
C THR A 127 2.60 -16.83 6.17
N GLU A 128 1.87 -17.73 5.50
CA GLU A 128 0.74 -17.31 4.65
C GLU A 128 -0.37 -16.62 5.45
N ALA A 129 -0.59 -17.06 6.69
CA ALA A 129 -1.53 -16.45 7.62
C ALA A 129 -1.05 -15.06 8.09
N GLY A 130 0.20 -14.93 8.50
CA GLY A 130 0.83 -13.68 8.89
C GLY A 130 0.85 -12.66 7.73
N ALA A 131 1.16 -13.10 6.52
CA ALA A 131 1.09 -12.28 5.31
C ALA A 131 -0.33 -11.74 5.06
N ALA A 132 -1.34 -12.62 5.14
CA ALA A 132 -2.74 -12.23 4.97
C ALA A 132 -3.23 -11.27 6.07
N LEU A 133 -2.74 -11.43 7.31
CA LEU A 133 -2.99 -10.51 8.41
C LEU A 133 -2.28 -9.17 8.19
N ASP A 134 -1.05 -9.14 7.70
CA ASP A 134 -0.35 -7.89 7.37
C ASP A 134 -1.03 -7.11 6.22
N VAL A 135 -1.60 -7.82 5.23
CA VAL A 135 -2.50 -7.20 4.24
C VAL A 135 -3.73 -6.61 4.92
N SER A 136 -4.41 -7.38 5.77
CA SER A 136 -5.57 -6.92 6.53
C SER A 136 -5.24 -5.70 7.40
N ARG A 137 -4.05 -5.65 8.00
CA ARG A 137 -3.56 -4.51 8.77
C ARG A 137 -3.43 -3.26 7.92
N SER A 138 -2.95 -3.38 6.68
CA SER A 138 -2.86 -2.25 5.75
C SER A 138 -4.25 -1.69 5.39
N VAL A 139 -5.24 -2.57 5.21
CA VAL A 139 -6.64 -2.20 4.95
C VAL A 139 -7.26 -1.55 6.19
N ALA A 140 -6.97 -2.03 7.40
CA ALA A 140 -7.40 -1.41 8.64
C ALA A 140 -6.86 0.02 8.78
N ARG A 141 -5.59 0.26 8.46
CA ARG A 141 -5.02 1.62 8.43
C ARG A 141 -5.64 2.49 7.34
N ARG A 142 -6.10 1.91 6.22
CA ARG A 142 -6.87 2.64 5.21
C ARG A 142 -8.25 3.03 5.73
N ALA A 143 -8.98 2.10 6.34
CA ALA A 143 -10.26 2.38 6.99
C ALA A 143 -10.13 3.45 8.09
N GLU A 144 -9.04 3.47 8.85
CA GLU A 144 -8.74 4.52 9.81
C GLU A 144 -8.63 5.91 9.14
N ARG A 145 -7.91 6.04 8.02
CA ARG A 145 -7.80 7.31 7.28
C ARG A 145 -9.14 7.77 6.70
N GLU A 146 -9.94 6.83 6.20
CA GLU A 146 -11.31 7.12 5.75
C GLU A 146 -12.22 7.55 6.91
N LEU A 147 -12.05 6.95 8.09
CA LEU A 147 -12.79 7.33 9.30
C LEU A 147 -12.41 8.74 9.76
N VAL A 148 -11.12 9.12 9.70
CA VAL A 148 -10.66 10.50 9.96
C VAL A 148 -11.36 11.48 9.03
N SER A 149 -11.44 11.15 7.73
CA SER A 149 -12.11 11.98 6.73
C SER A 149 -13.61 12.09 7.02
N SER A 150 -14.28 10.97 7.36
CA SER A 150 -15.70 10.97 7.74
C SER A 150 -15.96 11.75 9.02
N LYS A 151 -15.05 11.74 10.00
CA LYS A 151 -15.17 12.51 11.25
C LYS A 151 -15.28 14.02 11.00
N GLN A 152 -14.64 14.53 9.94
CA GLN A 152 -14.77 15.95 9.54
C GLN A 152 -16.20 16.33 9.16
N THR A 153 -17.02 15.35 8.75
CA THR A 153 -18.45 15.53 8.43
C THR A 153 -19.37 15.38 9.65
N GLY A 154 -18.81 15.12 10.84
CA GLY A 154 -19.55 14.94 12.09
C GLY A 154 -20.17 13.56 12.28
N GLY A 155 -20.56 13.25 13.52
CA GLY A 155 -21.23 12.00 13.89
C GLY A 155 -20.32 10.82 14.24
N ILE A 156 -19.00 11.02 14.31
CA ILE A 156 -18.03 9.99 14.74
C ILE A 156 -17.52 10.32 16.15
N SER A 157 -17.65 9.37 17.07
CA SER A 157 -17.22 9.51 18.46
C SER A 157 -15.68 9.44 18.61
N ARG A 158 -15.14 9.92 19.74
CA ARG A 158 -13.71 9.77 20.04
C ARG A 158 -13.33 8.30 20.23
N GLU A 159 -14.22 7.54 20.86
CA GLU A 159 -14.06 6.11 21.13
C GLU A 159 -14.03 5.30 19.83
N ALA A 160 -14.84 5.66 18.82
CA ALA A 160 -14.78 5.04 17.50
C ALA A 160 -13.41 5.22 16.82
N MET A 161 -12.82 6.41 16.94
CA MET A 161 -11.47 6.67 16.42
C MET A 161 -10.41 5.83 17.14
N MET A 162 -10.48 5.77 18.48
CA MET A 162 -9.54 4.99 19.29
C MET A 162 -9.65 3.51 18.99
N TRP A 163 -10.87 2.99 18.91
CA TRP A 163 -11.12 1.58 18.61
C TRP A 163 -10.56 1.19 17.24
N MET A 164 -10.85 1.97 16.19
CA MET A 164 -10.34 1.71 14.83
C MET A 164 -8.81 1.76 14.75
N ASN A 165 -8.17 2.69 15.47
CA ASN A 165 -6.72 2.77 15.56
C ASN A 165 -6.12 1.47 16.15
N ARG A 166 -6.70 0.99 17.26
CA ARG A 166 -6.28 -0.25 17.95
C ARG A 166 -6.49 -1.52 17.14
N ILE A 167 -7.43 -1.54 16.20
CA ILE A 167 -7.60 -2.69 15.30
C ILE A 167 -6.32 -2.97 14.50
N SER A 168 -5.61 -1.93 14.06
CA SER A 168 -4.37 -2.14 13.32
C SER A 168 -3.25 -2.75 14.18
N ASP A 169 -3.18 -2.37 15.46
CA ASP A 169 -2.23 -2.93 16.43
C ASP A 169 -2.60 -4.37 16.80
N PHE A 170 -3.90 -4.66 16.94
CA PHE A 170 -4.39 -6.01 17.23
C PHE A 170 -4.12 -6.99 16.09
N ILE A 171 -4.35 -6.58 14.84
CA ILE A 171 -4.02 -7.41 13.67
C ILE A 171 -2.50 -7.62 13.56
N TYR A 172 -1.69 -6.61 13.91
CA TYR A 172 -0.23 -6.77 13.98
C TYR A 172 0.17 -7.84 15.00
N ALA A 173 -0.39 -7.78 16.22
CA ALA A 173 -0.11 -8.77 17.25
C ALA A 173 -0.46 -10.19 16.80
N LEU A 174 -1.61 -10.37 16.13
CA LEU A 174 -2.01 -11.65 15.54
C LEU A 174 -1.04 -12.11 14.44
N ALA A 175 -0.58 -11.21 13.56
CA ALA A 175 0.37 -11.56 12.51
C ALA A 175 1.67 -12.12 13.11
N ARG A 176 2.19 -11.47 14.15
CA ARG A 176 3.41 -11.88 14.84
C ARG A 176 3.25 -13.17 15.63
N LEU A 177 2.06 -13.43 16.18
CA LEU A 177 1.74 -14.72 16.79
C LEU A 177 1.85 -15.85 15.76
N MET A 178 1.30 -15.66 14.55
CA MET A 178 1.37 -16.66 13.49
C MET A 178 2.80 -16.93 13.04
N ASP A 179 3.60 -15.87 12.88
CA ASP A 179 5.00 -16.00 12.48
C ASP A 179 5.84 -16.72 13.57
N ALA A 180 5.57 -16.45 14.86
CA ALA A 180 6.26 -17.08 15.98
C ALA A 180 5.91 -18.58 16.17
N GLU A 181 4.66 -18.97 15.93
CA GLU A 181 4.21 -20.37 16.01
C GLU A 181 4.92 -21.25 14.97
N LEU A 182 5.15 -20.75 13.74
CA LEU A 182 5.87 -21.48 12.71
C LEU A 182 7.38 -21.56 12.98
N ALA A 183 7.99 -20.48 13.46
CA ALA A 183 9.42 -20.48 13.84
C ALA A 183 9.71 -21.52 14.94
N SER A 184 8.76 -21.70 15.87
CA SER A 184 8.83 -22.71 16.93
C SER A 184 8.67 -24.15 16.41
N GLN A 185 7.90 -24.34 15.33
CA GLN A 185 7.68 -25.66 14.69
C GLN A 185 8.81 -26.07 13.73
N GLN A 186 9.54 -25.10 13.14
CA GLN A 186 10.57 -25.37 12.12
C GLN A 186 12.01 -25.41 12.63
N GLY A 187 12.28 -25.11 13.91
CA GLY A 187 13.64 -25.19 14.48
C GLY A 187 14.70 -24.33 13.77
N GLN A 188 14.28 -23.35 12.96
CA GLN A 188 15.18 -22.49 12.22
C GLN A 188 15.62 -21.31 13.08
N LYS A 189 16.91 -21.25 13.39
CA LYS A 189 17.54 -20.00 13.84
C LYS A 189 17.50 -19.00 12.68
N PRO A 190 17.19 -17.72 12.92
CA PRO A 190 17.28 -16.70 11.89
C PRO A 190 18.74 -16.63 11.41
N VAL A 191 18.94 -16.79 10.11
CA VAL A 191 20.20 -16.42 9.46
C VAL A 191 20.24 -14.90 9.48
N ALA A 192 21.09 -14.34 10.35
CA ALA A 192 21.35 -12.92 10.39
C ALA A 192 21.97 -12.48 9.07
N VAL A 193 21.20 -11.78 8.24
CA VAL A 193 21.76 -10.96 7.16
C VAL A 193 22.09 -9.62 7.79
N GLN A 194 23.36 -9.39 8.09
CA GLN A 194 23.83 -8.09 8.57
C GLN A 194 23.61 -7.05 7.48
N ALA A 195 22.62 -6.19 7.66
CA ALA A 195 22.47 -4.96 6.91
C ALA A 195 23.64 -4.04 7.25
N ALA A 196 24.61 -3.92 6.35
CA ALA A 196 25.67 -2.95 6.47
C ALA A 196 25.07 -1.54 6.30
N ALA A 197 25.06 -0.77 7.38
CA ALA A 197 24.78 0.67 7.32
C ALA A 197 25.86 1.33 6.46
N ALA A 198 25.45 1.91 5.32
CA ALA A 198 26.37 2.64 4.44
C ALA A 198 26.61 4.07 4.99
N PRO A 199 27.86 4.55 5.02
CA PRO A 199 28.20 5.86 5.53
C PRO A 199 27.86 6.97 4.53
N ALA A 200 27.39 8.10 5.06
CA ALA A 200 27.07 9.31 4.32
C ALA A 200 28.35 10.12 4.01
N ALA A 201 28.67 10.27 2.73
CA ALA A 201 29.53 11.32 2.21
C ALA A 201 29.11 11.68 0.77
N PRO A 202 29.11 12.97 0.38
CA PRO A 202 28.77 13.38 -0.97
C PRO A 202 29.87 12.96 -1.96
N MET A 203 29.52 12.23 -3.01
CA MET A 203 30.49 11.68 -3.98
C MET A 203 30.16 12.12 -5.41
N GLN A 204 31.15 12.72 -6.09
CA GLN A 204 31.09 13.00 -7.53
C GLN A 204 31.46 11.73 -8.31
N LEU A 205 30.58 11.30 -9.22
CA LEU A 205 30.79 10.13 -10.10
C LEU A 205 31.38 10.60 -11.44
N THR A 206 32.32 9.83 -11.98
CA THR A 206 32.92 10.06 -13.31
C THR A 206 32.45 9.00 -14.32
N VAL A 207 32.21 9.41 -15.57
CA VAL A 207 31.71 8.54 -16.64
C VAL A 207 32.80 7.59 -17.17
N GLY A 208 32.62 6.28 -17.01
CA GLY A 208 33.47 5.23 -17.58
C GLY A 208 33.10 4.80 -19.01
N ASN A 209 33.63 3.66 -19.48
CA ASN A 209 33.33 3.05 -20.78
C ASN A 209 31.92 2.43 -20.79
N VAL A 210 30.94 3.15 -21.32
CA VAL A 210 29.57 2.66 -21.54
C VAL A 210 29.44 2.09 -22.95
N ALA A 211 28.79 0.93 -23.10
CA ALA A 211 28.50 0.35 -24.41
C ALA A 211 27.63 1.32 -25.24
N LEU A 212 28.05 1.64 -26.48
CA LEU A 212 27.33 2.54 -27.37
C LEU A 212 25.98 1.95 -27.79
N MET A 213 24.97 2.82 -27.96
CA MET A 213 23.67 2.38 -28.51
C MET A 213 23.80 1.92 -29.98
N PRO A 214 23.05 0.88 -30.39
CA PRO A 214 22.92 0.53 -31.81
C PRO A 214 22.33 1.70 -32.63
N ALA A 215 22.80 1.91 -33.86
CA ALA A 215 22.22 2.90 -34.76
C ALA A 215 20.79 2.49 -35.18
N ASN A 216 19.85 3.45 -35.24
CA ASN A 216 18.41 3.29 -35.55
C ASN A 216 17.51 2.65 -34.47
N SER A 217 17.92 2.70 -33.20
CA SER A 217 17.12 2.25 -32.06
C SER A 217 15.91 3.16 -31.78
N ASP A 218 14.75 2.57 -31.50
CA ASP A 218 13.55 3.31 -31.11
C ASP A 218 13.62 3.80 -29.64
N PHE A 219 12.57 4.45 -29.14
CA PHE A 219 12.58 4.98 -27.77
C PHE A 219 12.60 3.86 -26.70
N LEU A 220 12.04 2.68 -26.98
CA LEU A 220 12.08 1.54 -26.07
C LEU A 220 13.49 0.99 -25.95
N ASP A 221 14.18 0.78 -27.08
CA ASP A 221 15.57 0.36 -27.12
C ASP A 221 16.47 1.34 -26.34
N PHE A 222 16.22 2.64 -26.52
CA PHE A 222 16.90 3.69 -25.77
C PHE A 222 16.63 3.60 -24.26
N SER A 223 15.37 3.39 -23.88
CA SER A 223 14.97 3.25 -22.48
C SER A 223 15.65 2.06 -21.81
N LEU A 224 15.70 0.91 -22.49
CA LEU A 224 16.38 -0.30 -22.03
C LEU A 224 17.88 -0.11 -21.90
N TRP A 225 18.53 0.52 -22.88
CA TRP A 225 19.95 0.84 -22.84
C TRP A 225 20.30 1.75 -21.66
N LEU A 226 19.53 2.83 -21.45
CA LEU A 226 19.80 3.79 -20.39
C LEU A 226 19.64 3.14 -19.01
N CYS A 227 18.54 2.39 -18.79
CA CYS A 227 18.34 1.59 -17.59
C CYS A 227 19.51 0.64 -17.34
N ARG A 228 19.97 -0.08 -18.38
CA ARG A 228 21.06 -1.04 -18.24
C ARG A 228 22.38 -0.37 -17.89
N ALA A 229 22.73 0.72 -18.56
CA ALA A 229 23.98 1.44 -18.34
C ALA A 229 24.08 1.98 -16.90
N VAL A 230 22.99 2.53 -16.37
CA VAL A 230 22.93 3.03 -14.99
C VAL A 230 22.98 1.88 -13.99
N LEU A 231 22.31 0.76 -14.28
CA LEU A 231 22.30 -0.42 -13.42
C LEU A 231 23.68 -1.08 -13.34
N ASP A 232 24.42 -1.13 -14.46
CA ASP A 232 25.80 -1.63 -14.46
C ASP A 232 26.73 -0.68 -13.68
N LYS A 233 26.51 0.65 -13.74
CA LYS A 233 27.24 1.59 -12.88
C LYS A 233 26.92 1.40 -11.40
N ALA A 234 25.65 1.17 -11.06
CA ALA A 234 25.24 0.90 -9.68
C ALA A 234 25.87 -0.39 -9.14
N LYS A 235 26.06 -1.42 -9.98
CA LYS A 235 26.79 -2.65 -9.60
C LYS A 235 28.24 -2.38 -9.24
N GLU A 236 28.95 -1.52 -9.98
CA GLU A 236 30.32 -1.11 -9.63
C GLU A 236 30.39 -0.46 -8.24
N MET A 237 29.28 0.16 -7.81
CA MET A 237 29.15 0.81 -6.50
C MET A 237 28.60 -0.13 -5.42
N HIS A 238 28.35 -1.40 -5.74
CA HIS A 238 27.65 -2.36 -4.88
C HIS A 238 26.28 -1.87 -4.38
N LEU A 239 25.57 -1.10 -5.21
CA LEU A 239 24.25 -0.56 -4.89
C LEU A 239 23.16 -1.35 -5.63
N PRO A 240 22.31 -2.11 -4.89
CA PRO A 240 21.20 -2.81 -5.50
C PRO A 240 20.03 -1.84 -5.76
N VAL A 241 19.92 -1.37 -7.00
CA VAL A 241 18.91 -0.36 -7.40
C VAL A 241 17.90 -0.88 -8.43
N VAL A 242 16.80 -0.17 -8.55
CA VAL A 242 15.86 -0.21 -9.66
C VAL A 242 16.07 1.01 -10.54
N THR A 243 16.08 0.81 -11.85
CA THR A 243 16.06 1.87 -12.86
C THR A 243 14.76 1.77 -13.66
N ALA A 244 14.17 2.90 -14.01
CA ALA A 244 12.94 2.98 -14.78
C ALA A 244 12.99 4.15 -15.77
N ALA A 245 12.36 3.98 -16.91
CA ALA A 245 12.14 5.03 -17.89
C ALA A 245 10.66 5.08 -18.30
N CYS A 246 10.20 6.27 -18.68
CA CYS A 246 8.88 6.49 -19.24
C CYS A 246 8.93 7.41 -20.46
N ASP A 247 7.91 7.32 -21.32
CA ASP A 247 7.73 8.22 -22.46
C ASP A 247 7.29 9.63 -22.04
N ALA A 248 7.17 10.54 -23.01
CA ALA A 248 6.72 11.92 -22.79
C ALA A 248 5.28 12.02 -22.21
N GLY A 249 4.49 10.96 -22.30
CA GLY A 249 3.17 10.85 -21.66
C GLY A 249 3.23 10.33 -20.22
N GLY A 250 4.42 9.99 -19.71
CA GLY A 250 4.62 9.42 -18.38
C GLY A 250 4.29 7.93 -18.29
N ASN A 251 4.16 7.23 -19.42
CA ASN A 251 3.90 5.79 -19.45
C ASN A 251 5.22 5.01 -19.38
N PRO A 252 5.35 4.00 -18.50
CA PRO A 252 6.58 3.22 -18.38
C PRO A 252 6.96 2.56 -19.71
N THR A 253 8.22 2.69 -20.11
CA THR A 253 8.78 2.06 -21.32
C THR A 253 9.81 0.98 -20.95
N ALA A 254 10.60 1.20 -19.90
CA ALA A 254 11.53 0.22 -19.39
C ALA A 254 11.58 0.23 -17.86
N LEU A 255 11.81 -0.95 -17.28
CA LEU A 255 12.13 -1.11 -15.87
C LEU A 255 13.12 -2.26 -15.72
N MET A 256 14.21 -2.01 -14.99
CA MET A 256 15.20 -3.02 -14.66
C MET A 256 15.51 -2.98 -13.17
N ARG A 257 15.45 -4.14 -12.52
CA ARG A 257 15.69 -4.30 -11.09
C ARG A 257 16.93 -5.16 -10.87
N ALA A 258 17.89 -4.66 -10.10
CA ALA A 258 19.02 -5.45 -9.64
C ALA A 258 18.56 -6.47 -8.58
N ASP A 259 19.25 -7.62 -8.52
CA ASP A 259 19.06 -8.57 -7.43
C ASP A 259 19.37 -7.91 -6.09
N GLY A 260 18.57 -8.21 -5.07
CA GLY A 260 18.70 -7.60 -3.74
C GLY A 260 18.16 -6.17 -3.62
N ALA A 261 17.66 -5.54 -4.70
CA ALA A 261 17.08 -4.21 -4.62
C ALA A 261 15.74 -4.22 -3.86
N TYR A 262 15.49 -3.17 -3.07
CA TYR A 262 14.26 -3.04 -2.30
C TYR A 262 13.01 -3.12 -3.20
N ILE A 263 12.00 -3.87 -2.76
CA ILE A 263 10.73 -3.98 -3.50
C ILE A 263 10.02 -2.63 -3.64
N ALA A 264 10.17 -1.74 -2.64
CA ALA A 264 9.60 -0.41 -2.67
C ALA A 264 10.22 0.47 -3.77
N SER A 265 11.47 0.20 -4.15
CA SER A 265 12.18 0.96 -5.18
C SER A 265 11.61 0.76 -6.58
N VAL A 266 10.80 -0.28 -6.81
CA VAL A 266 10.11 -0.51 -8.09
C VAL A 266 9.16 0.66 -8.38
N ASP A 267 8.24 0.92 -7.45
CA ASP A 267 7.28 2.00 -7.58
C ASP A 267 7.94 3.38 -7.49
N ILE A 268 8.94 3.54 -6.59
CA ILE A 268 9.64 4.81 -6.42
C ILE A 268 10.42 5.20 -7.69
N ALA A 269 11.14 4.26 -8.33
CA ALA A 269 11.88 4.57 -9.56
C ALA A 269 10.94 4.98 -10.69
N GLN A 270 9.82 4.26 -10.88
CA GLN A 270 8.78 4.62 -11.86
C GLN A 270 8.17 5.99 -11.56
N SER A 271 7.87 6.26 -10.28
CA SER A 271 7.27 7.51 -9.84
C SER A 271 8.24 8.69 -9.95
N LYS A 272 9.54 8.50 -9.75
CA LYS A 272 10.58 9.51 -10.03
C LYS A 272 10.68 9.85 -11.52
N ALA A 273 10.64 8.85 -12.40
CA ALA A 273 10.61 9.07 -13.85
C ALA A 273 9.34 9.84 -14.27
N PHE A 274 8.18 9.38 -13.80
CA PHE A 274 6.88 10.05 -14.01
C PHE A 274 6.88 11.49 -13.50
N THR A 275 7.38 11.72 -12.29
CA THR A 275 7.47 13.05 -11.69
C THR A 275 8.27 13.99 -12.58
N SER A 276 9.41 13.50 -13.07
CA SER A 276 10.30 14.32 -13.90
C SER A 276 9.67 14.75 -15.22
N VAL A 277 8.85 13.89 -15.82
CA VAL A 277 8.02 14.24 -16.99
C VAL A 277 6.91 15.22 -16.61
N SER A 278 6.19 14.93 -15.52
CA SER A 278 4.98 15.67 -15.11
C SER A 278 5.26 17.12 -14.74
N VAL A 279 6.40 17.39 -14.10
CA VAL A 279 6.81 18.74 -13.67
C VAL A 279 8.00 19.29 -14.46
N GLN A 280 8.49 18.55 -15.47
CA GLN A 280 9.56 18.98 -16.38
C GLN A 280 10.87 19.41 -15.68
N MET A 281 11.20 18.79 -14.54
CA MET A 281 12.42 19.05 -13.78
C MET A 281 12.88 17.81 -13.01
N SER A 282 14.11 17.80 -12.51
CA SER A 282 14.58 16.69 -11.67
C SER A 282 13.82 16.63 -10.35
N THR A 283 13.69 15.43 -9.79
CA THR A 283 13.03 15.24 -8.47
C THR A 283 13.85 15.84 -7.34
N GLU A 284 15.17 16.02 -7.53
CA GLU A 284 16.03 16.77 -6.64
C GLU A 284 15.65 18.26 -6.62
N LYS A 285 15.56 18.89 -7.80
CA LYS A 285 15.16 20.30 -7.93
C LYS A 285 13.74 20.51 -7.38
N LEU A 286 12.83 19.58 -7.68
CA LEU A 286 11.48 19.61 -7.12
C LEU A 286 11.51 19.52 -5.58
N GLY A 287 12.32 18.62 -5.02
CA GLY A 287 12.48 18.47 -3.57
C GLY A 287 12.91 19.75 -2.85
N ALA A 288 13.77 20.56 -3.46
CA ALA A 288 14.16 21.87 -2.94
C ALA A 288 12.98 22.87 -2.93
N LEU A 289 12.09 22.81 -3.92
CA LEU A 289 10.90 23.67 -4.00
C LEU A 289 9.76 23.22 -3.06
N CYS A 290 9.83 21.96 -2.58
CA CYS A 290 8.84 21.34 -1.71
C CYS A 290 9.20 21.38 -0.22
N GLN A 291 10.24 22.11 0.17
CA GLN A 291 10.57 22.34 1.58
C GLN A 291 9.44 23.12 2.29
N PRO A 292 9.29 23.04 3.62
CA PRO A 292 8.34 23.87 4.36
C PRO A 292 8.47 25.36 3.98
N ASN A 293 7.34 26.00 3.66
CA ASN A 293 7.25 27.37 3.10
C ASN A 293 7.76 27.55 1.66
N GLY A 294 8.14 26.47 0.98
CA GLY A 294 8.50 26.47 -0.43
C GLY A 294 7.28 26.62 -1.35
N PRO A 295 7.48 27.10 -2.59
CA PRO A 295 6.39 27.41 -3.52
C PRO A 295 5.58 26.17 -3.95
N LEU A 296 6.14 24.96 -3.82
CA LEU A 296 5.49 23.70 -4.19
C LEU A 296 5.27 22.78 -2.97
N TYR A 297 5.31 23.33 -1.75
CA TYR A 297 5.07 22.53 -0.54
C TYR A 297 3.72 21.80 -0.60
N GLY A 298 3.76 20.47 -0.48
CA GLY A 298 2.57 19.62 -0.50
C GLY A 298 2.21 19.02 -1.85
N ILE A 299 2.94 19.32 -2.94
CA ILE A 299 2.68 18.76 -4.27
C ILE A 299 2.76 17.23 -4.31
N GLN A 300 3.54 16.61 -3.42
CA GLN A 300 3.63 15.16 -3.26
C GLN A 300 2.28 14.49 -2.92
N ASN A 301 1.32 15.25 -2.39
CA ASN A 301 -0.03 14.75 -2.07
C ASN A 301 -0.97 14.75 -3.29
N THR A 302 -0.54 15.30 -4.42
CA THR A 302 -1.30 15.31 -5.68
C THR A 302 -1.06 14.03 -6.47
N ASN A 303 -1.76 13.85 -7.60
CA ASN A 303 -1.58 12.68 -8.49
C ASN A 303 -1.64 11.34 -7.74
N GLN A 304 -2.54 11.21 -6.76
CA GLN A 304 -2.71 10.01 -5.95
C GLN A 304 -1.44 9.62 -5.16
N GLY A 305 -0.60 10.59 -4.79
CA GLY A 305 0.64 10.34 -4.05
C GLY A 305 1.83 9.95 -4.93
N ARG A 306 1.70 10.06 -6.26
CA ARG A 306 2.71 9.59 -7.23
C ARG A 306 3.88 10.57 -7.43
N ILE A 307 3.78 11.80 -6.92
CA ILE A 307 4.84 12.81 -7.07
C ILE A 307 5.93 12.58 -6.02
N VAL A 308 7.15 12.30 -6.48
CA VAL A 308 8.31 12.05 -5.62
C VAL A 308 9.16 13.31 -5.48
N ILE A 309 9.35 13.76 -4.24
CA ILE A 309 10.02 15.03 -3.91
C ILE A 309 11.44 14.82 -3.32
N PHE A 310 12.09 13.73 -3.69
CA PHE A 310 13.49 13.46 -3.35
C PHE A 310 14.25 12.93 -4.57
N GLY A 311 15.56 13.15 -4.58
CA GLY A 311 16.44 13.01 -5.76
C GLY A 311 16.48 11.61 -6.38
N GLY A 312 16.86 11.55 -7.67
CA GLY A 312 16.97 10.32 -8.45
C GLY A 312 16.06 10.23 -9.68
N GLY A 313 15.30 11.27 -10.01
CA GLY A 313 14.56 11.38 -11.27
C GLY A 313 15.05 12.55 -12.12
N ILE A 314 15.15 12.36 -13.44
CA ILE A 314 15.50 13.40 -14.41
C ILE A 314 14.57 13.38 -15.63
N PRO A 315 14.25 14.55 -16.21
CA PRO A 315 13.59 14.62 -17.51
C PRO A 315 14.61 14.37 -18.64
N LEU A 316 14.16 13.76 -19.73
CA LEU A 316 14.96 13.49 -20.92
C LEU A 316 14.46 14.36 -22.08
N TYR A 317 15.32 15.22 -22.61
CA TYR A 317 15.00 16.07 -23.77
C TYR A 317 15.83 15.67 -25.00
N ARG A 318 15.29 15.87 -26.19
CA ARG A 318 16.03 15.76 -27.45
C ARG A 318 15.68 16.96 -28.32
N ASN A 319 16.67 17.79 -28.65
CA ASN A 319 16.47 19.03 -29.42
C ASN A 319 15.39 19.95 -28.81
N GLY A 320 15.44 20.20 -27.49
CA GLY A 320 14.42 21.00 -26.77
C GLY A 320 13.06 20.33 -26.55
N VAL A 321 12.84 19.13 -27.08
CA VAL A 321 11.56 18.41 -26.92
C VAL A 321 11.67 17.38 -25.80
N LEU A 322 10.75 17.42 -24.83
CA LEU A 322 10.64 16.39 -23.80
C LEU A 322 10.26 15.06 -24.45
N ILE A 323 11.15 14.07 -24.36
CA ILE A 323 10.93 12.74 -24.94
C ILE A 323 10.57 11.70 -23.88
N GLY A 324 10.83 11.97 -22.60
CA GLY A 324 10.50 11.07 -21.51
C GLY A 324 11.15 11.45 -20.19
N GLY A 325 11.18 10.48 -19.26
CA GLY A 325 11.82 10.64 -17.96
C GLY A 325 12.56 9.38 -17.56
N PHE A 326 13.57 9.56 -16.72
CA PHE A 326 14.34 8.48 -16.12
C PHE A 326 14.27 8.59 -14.59
N GLY A 327 14.26 7.45 -13.92
CA GLY A 327 14.22 7.35 -12.47
C GLY A 327 15.06 6.20 -11.96
N VAL A 328 15.76 6.41 -10.85
CA VAL A 328 16.52 5.40 -10.13
C VAL A 328 16.17 5.43 -8.65
N SER A 329 16.06 4.26 -8.04
CA SER A 329 15.83 4.12 -6.61
C SER A 329 16.45 2.85 -6.05
N GLY A 330 17.00 2.94 -4.85
CA GLY A 330 17.50 1.79 -4.08
C GLY A 330 18.65 2.14 -3.16
N GLY A 331 19.34 3.25 -3.42
CA GLY A 331 20.32 3.84 -2.51
C GLY A 331 19.73 4.95 -1.64
N SER A 332 20.62 5.73 -1.02
CA SER A 332 20.26 7.02 -0.42
C SER A 332 19.78 8.02 -1.48
N ALA A 333 19.14 9.11 -1.06
CA ALA A 333 18.70 10.15 -2.00
C ALA A 333 19.88 10.74 -2.80
N GLU A 334 21.05 10.88 -2.17
CA GLU A 334 22.28 11.37 -2.80
C GLU A 334 22.85 10.36 -3.80
N GLN A 335 22.82 9.07 -3.47
CA GLN A 335 23.27 7.99 -4.36
C GLN A 335 22.36 7.87 -5.58
N ASP A 336 21.04 7.94 -5.37
CA ASP A 336 20.06 7.94 -6.44
C ASP A 336 20.24 9.17 -7.35
N THR A 337 20.44 10.37 -6.78
CA THR A 337 20.79 11.58 -7.55
C THR A 337 22.07 11.38 -8.35
N GLY A 338 23.12 10.83 -7.75
CA GLY A 338 24.39 10.59 -8.44
C GLY A 338 24.24 9.66 -9.64
N LEU A 339 23.46 8.59 -9.50
CA LEU A 339 23.14 7.67 -10.60
C LEU A 339 22.26 8.33 -11.67
N ALA A 340 21.33 9.22 -11.29
CA ALA A 340 20.54 9.99 -12.23
C ALA A 340 21.39 11.00 -13.01
N HIS A 341 22.33 11.69 -12.36
CA HIS A 341 23.29 12.57 -13.05
C HIS A 341 24.20 11.79 -13.99
N TYR A 342 24.66 10.60 -13.58
CA TYR A 342 25.38 9.69 -14.47
C TYR A 342 24.54 9.35 -15.71
N ALA A 343 23.25 9.07 -15.55
CA ALA A 343 22.31 8.85 -16.66
C ALA A 343 22.23 10.06 -17.61
N GLU A 344 22.20 11.27 -17.06
CA GLU A 344 22.19 12.53 -17.83
C GLU A 344 23.50 12.71 -18.62
N GLU A 345 24.65 12.43 -18.02
CA GLU A 345 25.96 12.57 -18.67
C GLU A 345 26.14 11.57 -19.82
N ILE A 346 25.75 10.31 -19.64
CA ILE A 346 25.82 9.30 -20.70
C ILE A 346 24.84 9.64 -21.84
N TYR A 347 23.66 10.19 -21.49
CA TYR A 347 22.70 10.67 -22.47
C TYR A 347 23.29 11.81 -23.32
N LYS A 348 23.89 12.82 -22.69
CA LYS A 348 24.53 13.96 -23.37
C LYS A 348 25.67 13.51 -24.28
N LYS A 349 26.48 12.55 -23.84
CA LYS A 349 27.57 11.98 -24.66
C LYS A 349 27.05 11.24 -25.89
N GLN A 350 25.91 10.55 -25.77
CA GLN A 350 25.35 9.75 -26.85
C GLN A 350 24.56 10.58 -27.88
N PHE A 351 23.84 11.62 -27.44
CA PHE A 351 22.87 12.34 -28.29
C PHE A 351 23.12 13.86 -28.44
N GLY A 352 24.15 14.43 -27.78
CA GLY A 352 24.42 15.88 -27.78
C GLY A 352 23.73 16.63 -26.64
N VAL A 353 23.88 17.96 -26.60
CA VAL A 353 23.46 18.81 -25.48
C VAL A 353 21.94 18.83 -25.33
N LEU A 354 21.47 18.68 -24.08
CA LEU A 354 20.12 19.00 -23.63
C LEU A 354 19.98 20.53 -23.61
N ASP A 355 19.66 21.16 -24.73
CA ASP A 355 19.16 22.54 -24.75
C ASP A 355 17.63 22.54 -24.74
#